data_AF-A0A920BZ95-F1
#
_entry.id   AF-A0A920BZ95-F1
#
_cell.length_a   1.000
_cell.length_b   1.000
_cell.length_c   1.000
_cell.angle_alpha   90.00
_cell.angle_beta   90.00
_cell.angle_gamma   90.00
#
_symmetry.space_group_name_H-M   'P 1'
#
loop_
_entity.id
_entity.type
_entity.pdbx_description
1 polymer ?
#
loop_
_entity_poly.entity_id
_entity_poly.type
_entity_poly.pdbx_seq_one_letter_code
_entity_poly.pdbx_strand_id
1 'polypeptide(L)' 'MGRRADLLNKIEKQRQQMIELGLTFSFADERVVHTSDQLDKLLNKYHALTTNIDE' A
#
# COMPACT_ATOMS: atom_id res chain seq x y z
N MET A 1 -9.15 6.78 17.37
CA MET A 1 -8.12 6.68 16.31
C MET A 1 -8.86 6.62 14.98
N GLY A 2 -8.52 7.49 14.03
CA GLY A 2 -9.31 7.65 12.80
C GLY A 2 -9.01 6.55 11.78
N ARG A 3 -10.05 6.09 11.05
CA ARG A 3 -9.96 5.07 9.97
C ARG A 3 -8.80 5.26 8.98
N ARG A 4 -8.32 6.50 8.84
CA ARG A 4 -7.18 6.88 8.00
C ARG A 4 -5.84 6.38 8.54
N ALA A 5 -5.63 6.46 9.85
CA ALA A 5 -4.40 6.00 10.48
C ALA A 5 -4.22 4.49 10.36
N ASP A 6 -5.33 3.73 10.48
CA ASP A 6 -5.34 2.28 10.26
C ASP A 6 -5.01 1.89 8.81
N LEU A 7 -5.49 2.67 7.84
CA LEU A 7 -5.19 2.48 6.41
C LEU A 7 -3.71 2.77 6.11
N LEU A 8 -3.18 3.88 6.61
CA LEU A 8 -1.77 4.23 6.48
C LEU A 8 -0.85 3.16 7.08
N ASN A 9 -1.19 2.66 8.26
CA ASN A 9 -0.40 1.62 8.93
C ASN A 9 -0.41 0.29 8.14
N LYS A 10 -1.54 -0.04 7.49
CA LYS A 10 -1.60 -1.18 6.55
C LYS A 10 -0.76 -0.97 5.30
N ILE A 11 -0.78 0.24 4.73
CA ILE A 11 0.04 0.61 3.58
C ILE A 11 1.52 0.51 3.94
N GLU A 12 1.95 1.05 5.08
CA GLU A 12 3.35 0.94 5.50
C GLU A 12 3.79 -0.50 5.70
N LYS A 13 2.97 -1.34 6.35
CA LYS A 13 3.26 -2.77 6.51
C LYS A 13 3.40 -3.49 5.18
N GLN A 14 2.47 -3.29 4.24
CA GLN A 14 2.56 -3.93 2.93
C GLN A 14 3.75 -3.41 2.12
N ARG A 15 4.07 -2.11 2.22
CA ARG A 15 5.24 -1.53 1.58
C ARG A 15 6.51 -2.17 2.12
N GLN A 16 6.60 -2.38 3.44
CA GLN A 16 7.75 -2.99 4.07
C GLN A 16 7.91 -4.45 3.67
N GLN A 17 6.81 -5.22 3.62
CA GLN A 17 6.81 -6.58 3.08
C GLN A 17 7.23 -6.64 1.61
N MET A 18 6.77 -5.69 0.79
CA MET A 18 7.17 -5.60 -0.61
C MET A 18 8.67 -5.31 -0.77
N ILE A 19 9.22 -4.44 0.08
CA ILE A 19 10.66 -4.15 0.12
C ILE A 19 11.45 -5.38 0.56
N GLU A 20 11.02 -6.09 1.62
CA GLU A 20 11.66 -7.33 2.07
C GLU A 20 11.62 -8.43 1.00
N LEU A 21 10.47 -8.59 0.32
CA LEU A 21 10.32 -9.53 -0.80
C LEU A 21 11.17 -9.11 -2.00
N GLY A 22 11.25 -7.82 -2.33
CA GLY A 22 12.09 -7.29 -3.40
C GLY A 22 13.58 -7.47 -3.12
N LEU A 23 14.00 -7.33 -1.86
CA LEU A 23 15.36 -7.61 -1.39
C LEU A 23 15.69 -9.10 -1.41
N THR A 24 14.72 -9.97 -1.14
CA THR A 24 14.92 -11.43 -1.03
C THR A 24 14.81 -12.15 -2.37
N PHE A 25 13.83 -11.80 -3.20
CA PHE A 25 13.45 -12.54 -4.42
C PHE A 25 13.64 -11.76 -5.72
N SER A 26 14.02 -10.48 -5.66
CA SER A 26 14.04 -9.51 -6.77
C SER A 26 12.69 -8.83 -7.02
N PHE A 27 12.74 -7.54 -7.38
CA PHE A 27 11.56 -6.70 -7.61
C PHE A 27 10.69 -7.14 -8.81
N ALA A 28 11.18 -8.07 -9.62
CA ALA A 28 10.46 -8.68 -10.73
C ALA A 28 9.67 -9.95 -10.33
N ASP A 29 9.75 -10.38 -9.07
CA ASP A 29 8.95 -11.51 -8.59
C ASP A 29 7.46 -11.14 -8.64
N GLU A 30 6.64 -12.03 -9.19
CA GLU A 30 5.20 -11.85 -9.35
C GLU A 30 4.52 -11.49 -8.02
N ARG A 31 5.06 -11.96 -6.89
CA ARG A 31 4.59 -11.63 -5.54
C ARG A 31 4.84 -10.17 -5.17
N VAL A 32 5.97 -9.61 -5.59
CA VAL A 32 6.29 -8.18 -5.39
C VAL A 32 5.39 -7.32 -6.25
N VAL A 33 5.18 -7.71 -7.51
CA VAL A 33 4.26 -7.02 -8.45
C VAL A 33 2.83 -7.06 -7.93
N HIS A 34 2.36 -8.22 -7.46
CA HIS A 34 1.01 -8.36 -6.90
C HIS A 34 0.84 -7.55 -5.62
N THR A 35 1.86 -7.53 -4.76
CA THR A 35 1.86 -6.72 -3.53
C THR A 35 1.87 -5.22 -3.87
N SER A 36 2.62 -4.80 -4.90
CA SER A 36 2.64 -3.43 -5.39
C SER A 36 1.27 -2.99 -5.92
N ASP A 37 0.59 -3.83 -6.71
CA ASP A 37 -0.75 -3.55 -7.22
C ASP A 37 -1.78 -3.40 -6.09
N GLN A 38 -1.70 -4.27 -5.07
CA GLN A 38 -2.56 -4.16 -3.88
C GLN A 38 -2.28 -2.89 -3.08
N LEU A 39 -1.00 -2.51 -2.94
CA LEU A 39 -0.59 -1.29 -2.28
C LEU A 39 -1.15 -0.06 -2.99
N ASP A 40 -1.06 -0.04 -4.32
CA ASP A 40 -1.54 1.05 -5.17
C ASP A 40 -3.06 1.22 -5.06
N LYS A 41 -3.81 0.10 -5.02
CA LYS A 41 -5.27 0.11 -4.75
C LYS A 41 -5.63 0.65 -3.37
N LEU A 42 -4.83 0.33 -2.36
CA LEU A 42 -5.02 0.84 -0.99
C LEU A 42 -4.69 2.33 -0.89
N LEU A 43 -3.63 2.77 -1.56
CA LEU A 43 -3.25 4.17 -1.71
C LEU A 43 -4.33 4.95 -2.45
N ASN A 44 -4.86 4.43 -3.55
CA ASN A 44 -5.97 5.04 -4.29
C ASN A 44 -7.25 5.14 -3.45
N LYS A 45 -7.58 4.11 -2.65
CA LYS A 45 -8.68 4.19 -1.68
C LYS A 45 -8.44 5.25 -0.62
N TYR A 46 -7.22 5.33 -0.11
CA TYR A 46 -6.84 6.36 0.85
C TYR A 46 -6.97 7.75 0.22
N HIS A 47 -6.41 7.95 -0.97
CA HIS A 47 -6.52 9.17 -1.78
C HIS A 47 -7.97 9.55 -2.02
N ALA A 48 -8.82 8.61 -2.44
CA ALA A 48 -10.26 8.86 -2.60
C ALA A 48 -10.91 9.29 -1.28
N LEU A 49 -10.57 8.64 -0.16
CA LEU A 49 -11.11 9.00 1.16
C LEU A 49 -10.60 10.36 1.67
N THR A 50 -9.41 10.81 1.26
CA THR A 50 -8.89 12.14 1.63
C THR A 50 -9.32 13.23 0.65
N THR A 51 -9.55 12.91 -0.62
CA THR A 51 -9.96 13.88 -1.64
C THR A 51 -11.45 14.19 -1.59
N ASN A 52 -12.29 13.23 -1.16
CA ASN A 52 -13.74 13.44 -0.93
C ASN A 52 -14.07 14.34 0.28
N ILE A 53 -13.10 15.10 0.79
CA ILE A 53 -13.24 16.00 1.94
C ILE A 53 -12.98 17.46 1.54
N ASP A 54 -12.60 17.67 0.27
CA ASP A 54 -12.31 18.99 -0.31
C ASP A 54 -13.38 19.46 -1.34
N GLU A 55 -14.57 18.84 -1.37
CA GLU A 55 -15.75 19.38 -2.09
C GLU A 55 -16.90 19.74 -1.15
#